data_AF-A0A962CRF6-F1
#
_entry.id   AF-A0A962CRF6-F1
#
_cell.length_a   1.000
_cell.length_b   1.000
_cell.length_c   1.000
_cell.angle_alpha   90.00
_cell.angle_beta   90.00
_cell.angle_gamma   90.00
#
_symmetry.space_group_name_H-M   'P 1'
#
loop_
_entity.id
_entity.type
_entity.pdbx_description
1 polymer ?
#
loop_
_entity_poly.entity_id
_entity_poly.type
_entity_poly.pdbx_seq_one_letter_code
_entity_poly.pdbx_strand_id
1 'polypeptide(L)'
;MSSLMPWIFLITLIVLGLIAAAQKVGELIPASKGLTDSLKQTEGWVGLVAIFLALYWLIFVVLRYIGVMLQHALLSWIISVLGVIVMLALGLLFAQGQLKDWTKSNEKISGMINSAVAFLEPKREALGLVALILALVFLGKTI
;
A
#
# COMPACT_ATOMS: atom_id res chain seq x y z
N MET A 1 -12.46 -3.69 19.50
CA MET A 1 -11.29 -3.88 18.61
C MET A 1 -10.13 -3.16 19.25
N SER A 2 -8.97 -3.81 19.39
CA SER A 2 -7.82 -3.22 20.07
C SER A 2 -7.40 -1.92 19.37
N SER A 3 -7.13 -0.88 20.16
CA SER A 3 -6.79 0.47 19.69
C SER A 3 -5.58 0.51 18.74
N LEU A 4 -4.78 -0.55 18.68
CA LEU A 4 -3.55 -0.68 17.87
C LEU A 4 -3.80 -0.94 16.38
N MET A 5 -4.90 -1.58 16.01
CA MET A 5 -5.13 -2.04 14.63
C MET A 5 -5.20 -0.89 13.60
N PRO A 6 -5.95 0.22 13.82
CA PRO A 6 -5.97 1.34 12.86
C PRO A 6 -4.63 2.07 12.72
N TRP A 7 -3.78 2.10 13.75
CA TRP A 7 -2.45 2.72 13.67
C TRP A 7 -1.50 1.95 12.75
N ILE A 8 -1.55 0.61 12.77
CA ILE A 8 -0.72 -0.23 11.88
C ILE A 8 -1.06 0.06 10.41
N PHE A 9 -2.34 0.19 10.08
CA PHE A 9 -2.80 0.51 8.73
C PHE A 9 -2.33 1.90 8.28
N LEU A 10 -2.44 2.89 9.18
CA LEU A 10 -2.00 4.26 8.94
C LEU A 10 -0.49 4.34 8.72
N ILE A 11 0.30 3.72 9.59
CA ILE A 11 1.77 3.66 9.45
C ILE A 11 2.14 2.98 8.13
N THR A 12 1.47 1.89 7.77
CA THR A 12 1.75 1.17 6.52
C THR A 12 1.44 2.04 5.30
N LEU A 13 0.32 2.79 5.27
CA LEU A 13 0.02 3.73 4.19
C LEU A 13 1.03 4.87 4.10
N ILE A 14 1.48 5.41 5.24
CA ILE A 14 2.50 6.46 5.28
C ILE A 14 3.83 5.92 4.74
N VAL A 15 4.28 4.76 5.21
CA VAL A 15 5.54 4.15 4.78
C VAL A 15 5.51 3.85 3.28
N LEU A 16 4.43 3.25 2.76
CA LEU A 16 4.29 2.98 1.32
C LEU A 16 4.21 4.26 0.49
N GLY A 17 3.50 5.28 0.98
CA GLY A 17 3.41 6.59 0.34
C GLY A 17 4.76 7.30 0.29
N LEU A 18 5.54 7.23 1.36
CA LEU A 18 6.90 7.78 1.42
C LEU A 18 7.86 7.02 0.50
N ILE A 19 7.80 5.69 0.45
CA ILE A 19 8.62 4.88 -0.47
C ILE A 19 8.26 5.17 -1.94
N ALA A 20 6.97 5.35 -2.24
CA ALA A 20 6.52 5.75 -3.57
C ALA A 20 7.02 7.15 -3.94
N ALA A 21 7.00 8.10 -2.99
CA ALA A 21 7.46 9.47 -3.17
C ALA A 21 8.99 9.64 -3.01
N ALA A 22 9.71 8.59 -2.62
CA ALA A 22 11.13 8.65 -2.26
C ALA A 22 12.01 9.19 -3.38
N GLN A 23 11.68 8.90 -4.64
CA GLN A 23 12.38 9.45 -5.80
C GLN A 23 12.28 10.98 -5.86
N LYS A 24 11.07 11.54 -5.74
CA LYS A 24 10.87 13.00 -5.64
C LYS A 24 11.48 13.61 -4.38
N VAL A 25 11.40 12.94 -3.23
CA VAL A 25 12.01 13.45 -1.99
C VAL A 25 13.54 13.52 -2.14
N GLY A 26 14.16 12.54 -2.79
CA GLY A 26 15.59 12.57 -3.09
C GLY A 26 16.00 13.60 -4.14
N GLU A 27 15.11 13.96 -5.07
CA GLU A 27 15.32 15.06 -6.03
C GLU A 27 15.20 16.44 -5.37
N LEU A 28 14.26 16.60 -4.44
CA LEU A 28 14.01 17.86 -3.74
C LEU A 28 14.95 18.08 -2.54
N ILE A 29 15.37 17.00 -1.88
CA ILE A 29 16.23 17.04 -0.68
C ILE A 29 17.40 16.08 -0.90
N PRO A 30 18.51 16.52 -1.52
CA PRO A 30 19.67 15.66 -1.79
C PRO A 30 20.34 15.10 -0.52
N ALA A 31 20.11 15.71 0.65
CA ALA A 31 20.53 15.19 1.95
C ALA A 31 19.81 13.91 2.37
N SER A 32 18.65 13.59 1.77
CA SER A 32 17.90 12.37 2.10
C SER A 32 18.37 11.13 1.33
N LYS A 33 19.34 11.25 0.41
CA LYS A 33 19.78 10.14 -0.48
C LYS A 33 20.08 8.85 0.28
N GLY A 34 20.77 8.91 1.42
CA GLY A 34 21.06 7.72 2.24
C GLY A 34 19.81 7.03 2.82
N LEU A 35 18.79 7.81 3.18
CA LEU A 35 17.48 7.28 3.61
C LEU A 35 16.72 6.71 2.40
N THR A 36 16.75 7.40 1.26
CA THR A 36 16.12 6.96 0.02
C THR A 36 16.70 5.64 -0.47
N ASP A 37 18.01 5.45 -0.39
CA ASP A 37 18.69 4.22 -0.80
C ASP A 37 18.41 3.05 0.15
N SER A 38 18.36 3.32 1.47
CA SER A 38 17.94 2.32 2.47
C SER A 38 16.48 1.89 2.28
N LEU A 39 15.60 2.84 1.94
CA LEU A 39 14.20 2.58 1.63
C LEU A 39 14.04 1.74 0.36
N LYS A 40 14.81 2.05 -0.70
CA LYS A 40 14.83 1.23 -1.93
C LYS A 40 15.31 -0.19 -1.66
N GLN A 41 16.36 -0.38 -0.87
CA GLN A 41 16.86 -1.73 -0.55
C GLN A 41 15.81 -2.57 0.17
N THR A 42 14.95 -1.94 0.99
CA THR A 42 13.93 -2.63 1.77
C THR A 42 12.56 -2.65 1.07
N GLU A 43 12.42 -1.97 -0.07
CA GLU A 43 11.12 -1.76 -0.73
C GLU A 43 10.43 -3.07 -1.09
N GLY A 44 11.20 -4.07 -1.54
CA GLY A 44 10.68 -5.41 -1.87
C GLY A 44 10.01 -6.13 -0.70
N TRP A 45 10.67 -6.12 0.47
CA TRP A 45 10.13 -6.75 1.68
C TRP A 45 8.96 -5.97 2.26
N VAL A 46 9.04 -4.64 2.25
CA VAL A 46 7.93 -3.78 2.71
C VAL A 46 6.70 -3.98 1.81
N GLY A 47 6.89 -4.09 0.50
CA GLY A 47 5.82 -4.39 -0.44
C GLY A 47 5.16 -5.73 -0.16
N LEU A 48 5.96 -6.76 0.13
CA LEU A 48 5.44 -8.09 0.41
C LEU A 48 4.58 -8.10 1.68
N VAL A 49 5.10 -7.50 2.75
CA VAL A 49 4.38 -7.32 4.03
C VAL A 49 3.09 -6.52 3.81
N ALA A 50 3.14 -5.47 3.00
CA ALA A 50 1.97 -4.67 2.65
C ALA A 50 0.88 -5.46 1.91
N ILE A 51 1.25 -6.38 1.01
CA ILE A 51 0.27 -7.26 0.34
C ILE A 51 -0.45 -8.14 1.38
N PHE A 52 0.30 -8.78 2.28
CA PHE A 52 -0.29 -9.61 3.34
C PHE A 52 -1.20 -8.81 4.28
N LEU A 53 -0.77 -7.60 4.68
CA LEU A 53 -1.58 -6.69 5.48
C LEU A 53 -2.84 -6.23 4.75
N ALA A 54 -2.75 -5.90 3.47
CA ALA A 54 -3.90 -5.52 2.65
C ALA A 54 -4.92 -6.66 2.54
N LEU A 55 -4.47 -7.89 2.31
CA LEU A 55 -5.33 -9.07 2.27
C LEU A 55 -5.98 -9.35 3.64
N TYR A 56 -5.22 -9.24 4.72
CA TYR A 56 -5.76 -9.36 6.07
C TYR A 56 -6.86 -8.32 6.33
N TRP A 57 -6.61 -7.05 5.99
CA TRP A 57 -7.59 -5.98 6.13
C TRP A 57 -8.83 -6.16 5.25
N LEU A 58 -8.66 -6.64 4.02
CA LEU A 58 -9.78 -6.96 3.12
C LEU A 58 -10.72 -7.99 3.76
N ILE A 59 -10.16 -9.06 4.33
CA ILE A 59 -10.94 -10.15 4.92
C ILE A 59 -11.56 -9.74 6.26
N PHE A 60 -10.75 -9.21 7.18
CA PHE A 60 -11.17 -8.97 8.56
C PHE A 60 -11.94 -7.67 8.76
N VAL A 61 -11.70 -6.66 7.92
CA VAL A 61 -12.31 -5.33 8.09
C VAL A 61 -13.36 -5.07 7.02
N VAL A 62 -13.04 -5.27 5.74
CA VAL A 62 -13.95 -4.93 4.65
C VAL A 62 -15.10 -5.94 4.54
N LEU A 63 -14.78 -7.24 4.52
CA LEU A 63 -15.79 -8.30 4.32
C LEU A 63 -16.58 -8.60 5.60
N ARG A 64 -15.93 -8.65 6.77
CA ARG A 64 -16.60 -8.98 8.04
C ARG A 64 -17.60 -7.92 8.51
N TYR A 65 -17.36 -6.64 8.20
CA TYR A 65 -18.19 -5.52 8.65
C TYR A 65 -19.07 -4.92 7.55
N ILE A 66 -19.16 -5.58 6.39
CA ILE A 66 -19.86 -5.05 5.22
C ILE A 66 -21.32 -4.69 5.52
N GLY A 67 -22.03 -5.52 6.29
CA GLY A 67 -23.46 -5.32 6.61
C GLY A 67 -23.72 -4.13 7.54
N VAL A 68 -22.85 -3.90 8.52
CA VAL A 68 -23.02 -2.80 9.50
C VAL A 68 -22.51 -1.48 8.93
N MET A 69 -21.40 -1.51 8.19
CA MET A 69 -20.82 -0.32 7.60
C MET A 69 -21.60 0.22 6.40
N LEU A 70 -22.24 -0.61 5.57
CA LEU A 70 -23.05 -0.11 4.46
C LEU A 70 -24.25 0.74 4.92
N GLN A 71 -24.81 0.43 6.09
CA GLN A 71 -26.02 1.10 6.57
C GLN A 71 -25.75 2.41 7.31
N HIS A 72 -24.63 2.51 8.06
CA HIS A 72 -24.38 3.64 8.96
C HIS A 72 -23.08 4.41 8.68
N ALA A 73 -22.16 3.83 7.91
CA ALA A 73 -20.80 4.37 7.74
C ALA A 73 -20.24 4.12 6.32
N LEU A 74 -21.08 4.29 5.29
CA LEU A 74 -20.75 3.95 3.90
C LEU A 74 -19.50 4.71 3.41
N LEU A 75 -19.38 6.00 3.75
CA LEU A 75 -18.19 6.80 3.42
C LEU A 75 -16.92 6.25 4.08
N SER A 76 -17.04 5.75 5.32
CA SER A 76 -15.92 5.11 6.03
C SER A 76 -15.49 3.83 5.37
N TRP A 77 -16.45 3.05 4.89
CA TRP A 77 -16.20 1.80 4.20
C TRP A 77 -15.49 2.04 2.87
N ILE A 78 -15.94 3.02 2.08
CA ILE A 78 -15.30 3.41 0.82
C ILE A 78 -13.84 3.82 1.05
N ILE A 79 -13.57 4.65 2.06
CA ILE A 79 -12.20 5.09 2.37
C ILE A 79 -11.31 3.89 2.77
N SER A 80 -11.82 2.97 3.60
CA SER A 80 -11.09 1.76 3.99
C SER A 80 -10.80 0.85 2.79
N VAL A 81 -11.79 0.66 1.90
CA VAL A 81 -11.61 -0.13 0.68
C VAL A 81 -10.59 0.51 -0.25
N LEU A 82 -10.68 1.82 -0.48
CA LEU A 82 -9.69 2.57 -1.27
C LEU A 82 -8.29 2.44 -0.69
N GLY A 83 -8.15 2.57 0.64
CA GLY A 83 -6.86 2.40 1.31
C GLY A 83 -6.27 1.00 1.13
N VAL A 84 -7.09 -0.05 1.24
CA VAL A 84 -6.66 -1.43 0.99
C VAL A 84 -6.24 -1.63 -0.47
N ILE A 85 -7.00 -1.09 -1.43
CA ILE A 85 -6.67 -1.18 -2.85
C ILE A 85 -5.33 -0.49 -3.15
N VAL A 86 -5.13 0.71 -2.62
CA VAL A 86 -3.88 1.48 -2.81
C VAL A 86 -2.71 0.78 -2.14
N MET A 87 -2.89 0.24 -0.94
CA MET A 87 -1.89 -0.55 -0.22
C MET A 87 -1.50 -1.81 -1.01
N LEU A 88 -2.47 -2.51 -1.59
CA LEU A 88 -2.24 -3.71 -2.39
C LEU A 88 -1.54 -3.38 -3.72
N ALA A 89 -1.93 -2.27 -4.37
CA ALA A 89 -1.31 -1.79 -5.60
C ALA A 89 0.15 -1.37 -5.40
N LEU A 90 0.43 -0.57 -4.35
CA LEU A 90 1.79 -0.19 -3.98
C LEU A 90 2.61 -1.40 -3.49
N GLY A 91 1.98 -2.30 -2.75
CA GLY A 91 2.59 -3.55 -2.31
C GLY A 91 3.05 -4.41 -3.49
N LEU A 92 2.20 -4.60 -4.50
CA LEU A 92 2.53 -5.29 -5.75
C LEU A 92 3.67 -4.62 -6.52
N LEU A 93 3.66 -3.29 -6.60
CA LEU A 93 4.72 -2.53 -7.26
C LEU A 93 6.09 -2.76 -6.62
N PHE A 94 6.16 -2.66 -5.30
CA PHE A 94 7.44 -2.80 -4.59
C PHE A 94 7.87 -4.27 -4.48
N ALA A 95 6.93 -5.20 -4.26
CA ALA A 95 7.23 -6.62 -4.12
C ALA A 95 7.49 -7.34 -5.46
N GLN A 96 7.42 -6.65 -6.61
CA GLN A 96 7.59 -7.24 -7.93
C GLN A 96 8.79 -8.19 -8.01
N GLY A 97 9.96 -7.76 -7.51
CA GLY A 97 11.20 -8.54 -7.58
C GLY A 97 11.05 -9.90 -6.91
N GLN A 98 10.67 -9.89 -5.63
CA GLN A 98 10.42 -11.11 -4.86
C GLN A 98 9.28 -11.96 -5.44
N LEU A 99 8.17 -11.33 -5.86
CA LEU A 99 7.02 -12.06 -6.40
C LEU A 99 7.37 -12.75 -7.72
N LYS A 100 8.15 -12.11 -8.59
CA LYS A 100 8.67 -12.75 -9.81
C LYS A 100 9.59 -13.90 -9.46
N ASP A 101 10.52 -13.71 -8.53
CA ASP A 101 11.43 -14.77 -8.10
C ASP A 101 10.70 -16.01 -7.61
N TRP A 102 9.59 -15.84 -6.88
CA TRP A 102 8.76 -16.94 -6.37
C TRP A 102 7.85 -17.54 -7.43
N THR A 103 7.48 -16.78 -8.47
CA THR A 103 6.55 -17.23 -9.52
C THR A 103 7.24 -17.54 -10.84
N LYS A 104 8.59 -17.57 -10.87
CA LYS A 104 9.42 -17.94 -12.03
C LYS A 104 9.03 -19.26 -12.68
N SER A 105 8.55 -20.23 -11.90
CA SER A 105 8.12 -21.55 -12.39
C SER A 105 6.71 -21.56 -13.00
N ASN A 106 5.96 -20.45 -12.90
CA ASN A 106 4.59 -20.35 -13.39
C ASN A 106 4.39 -19.09 -14.24
N GLU A 107 4.56 -19.24 -15.55
CA GLU A 107 4.45 -18.15 -16.53
C GLU A 107 3.09 -17.44 -16.49
N LYS A 108 2.01 -18.15 -16.16
CA LYS A 108 0.66 -17.56 -16.08
C LYS A 108 0.56 -16.56 -14.92
N ILE A 109 1.13 -16.89 -13.76
CA ILE A 109 1.12 -16.01 -12.58
C ILE A 109 2.11 -14.86 -12.78
N SER A 110 3.31 -15.15 -13.25
CA SER A 110 4.33 -14.14 -13.57
C SER A 110 3.82 -13.13 -14.62
N GLY A 111 3.12 -13.59 -15.66
CA GLY A 111 2.48 -12.75 -16.66
C GLY A 111 1.40 -11.82 -16.11
N MET A 112 0.56 -12.31 -15.19
CA MET A 112 -0.44 -11.47 -14.52
C MET A 112 0.21 -10.40 -13.62
N ILE A 113 1.24 -10.77 -12.86
CA ILE A 113 1.99 -9.82 -12.02
C ILE A 113 2.64 -8.74 -12.90
N ASN A 114 3.27 -9.15 -14.00
CA ASN A 114 3.87 -8.22 -14.97
C ASN A 114 2.85 -7.22 -15.53
N SER A 115 1.69 -7.71 -15.95
CA SER A 115 0.63 -6.87 -16.50
C SER A 115 0.09 -5.88 -15.46
N ALA A 116 -0.16 -6.36 -14.24
CA ALA A 116 -0.61 -5.52 -13.13
C ALA A 116 0.43 -4.45 -12.80
N VAL A 117 1.72 -4.81 -12.69
CA VAL A 117 2.76 -3.83 -12.40
C VAL A 117 2.95 -2.85 -13.55
N ALA A 118 2.97 -3.29 -14.81
CA ALA A 118 3.10 -2.39 -15.95
C ALA A 118 1.98 -1.34 -16.00
N PHE A 119 0.78 -1.67 -15.53
CA PHE A 119 -0.32 -0.72 -15.41
C PHE A 119 -0.16 0.25 -14.23
N LEU A 120 0.43 -0.21 -13.13
CA LEU A 120 0.57 0.53 -11.88
C LEU A 120 1.84 1.39 -11.83
N GLU A 121 2.91 1.00 -12.53
CA GLU A 121 4.21 1.67 -12.57
C GLU A 121 4.10 3.16 -12.97
N PRO A 122 3.43 3.55 -14.08
CA PRO A 122 3.29 4.95 -14.43
C PRO A 122 2.44 5.74 -13.43
N LYS A 123 1.71 5.03 -12.55
CA LYS A 123 0.87 5.62 -11.49
C LYS A 123 1.52 5.51 -10.11
N ARG A 124 2.76 5.00 -9.99
CA ARG A 124 3.45 4.78 -8.71
C ARG A 124 3.44 6.03 -7.84
N GLU A 125 3.83 7.18 -8.39
CA GLU A 125 3.84 8.45 -7.65
C GLU A 125 2.43 8.90 -7.24
N ALA A 126 1.47 8.82 -8.17
CA ALA A 126 0.09 9.20 -7.90
C ALA A 126 -0.53 8.31 -6.82
N LEU A 127 -0.29 7.01 -6.87
CA LEU A 127 -0.71 6.05 -5.84
C LEU A 127 -0.04 6.35 -4.49
N GLY A 128 1.23 6.77 -4.49
CA GLY A 128 1.94 7.23 -3.31
C GLY A 128 1.29 8.45 -2.66
N LEU A 129 0.95 9.46 -3.46
CA LEU A 129 0.24 10.66 -2.98
C LEU A 129 -1.16 10.33 -2.47
N VAL A 130 -1.90 9.48 -3.18
CA VAL A 130 -3.21 9.00 -2.74
C VAL A 130 -3.08 8.23 -1.42
N ALA A 131 -2.05 7.41 -1.24
CA ALA A 131 -1.80 6.72 0.03
C ALA A 131 -1.58 7.71 1.19
N LEU A 132 -0.81 8.78 0.97
CA LEU A 132 -0.58 9.83 1.96
C LEU A 132 -1.87 10.61 2.29
N ILE A 133 -2.65 10.99 1.28
CA ILE A 133 -3.93 11.69 1.48
C ILE A 133 -4.88 10.79 2.28
N LEU A 134 -5.00 9.51 1.90
CA LEU A 134 -5.83 8.55 2.62
C LEU A 134 -5.36 8.37 4.06
N ALA A 135 -4.04 8.33 4.31
CA ALA A 135 -3.50 8.25 5.66
C ALA A 135 -3.87 9.49 6.50
N LEU A 136 -3.81 10.70 5.94
CA LEU A 136 -4.21 11.93 6.62
C LEU A 136 -5.72 11.96 6.91
N VAL A 137 -6.54 11.55 5.95
CA VAL A 137 -8.00 11.43 6.14
C VAL A 137 -8.32 10.40 7.21
N PHE A 138 -7.57 9.30 7.26
CA PHE A 138 -7.74 8.28 8.29
C PHE A 138 -7.32 8.80 9.66
N LEU A 139 -6.19 9.53 9.75
CA LEU A 139 -5.69 10.17 10.97
C LEU A 139 -6.77 11.10 11.56
N GLY A 140 -7.35 11.98 10.74
CA GLY A 140 -8.38 12.92 11.16
C GLY A 140 -9.70 12.28 11.60
N LYS A 141 -9.94 11.00 11.26
CA LYS A 141 -11.07 10.23 11.78
C LYS A 141 -10.75 9.47 13.07
N THR A 142 -9.48 9.25 13.38
CA THR A 142 -9.02 8.51 14.57
C THR A 142 -8.67 9.39 15.75
N ILE A 143 -8.51 10.70 15.54
CA ILE A 143 -8.38 11.74 16.57
C ILE A 143 -9.77 12.28 16.92
#